data_AF-A0A6S8RF29-F1
#
_entry.id   AF-A0A6S8RF29-F1
#
_cell.length_a   1.000
_cell.length_b   1.000
_cell.length_c   1.000
_cell.angle_alpha   90.00
_cell.angle_beta   90.00
_cell.angle_gamma   90.00
#
_symmetry.space_group_name_H-M   'P 1'
#
loop_
_entity.id
_entity.type
_entity.pdbx_description
1 polymer ?
#
loop_
_entity_poly.entity_id
_entity_poly.type
_entity_poly.pdbx_seq_one_letter_code
_entity_poly.pdbx_strand_id
1 'polypeptide(L)'
;MSNKKILVVLVSNGVSDLTQASNQRYAKNILLSKKLPYVEVDGMNPEHHESREELFSISGVRGNYPQFFFVHANGATSFFGNWEKLQEINEASCLPKEILEQNPEIQTWDTFFGDVVDSF
;
A
#
# COMPACT_ATOMS: atom_id res chain seq x y z
N MET A 1 12.33 -10.14 17.09
CA MET A 1 12.06 -10.50 15.68
C MET A 1 11.81 -9.19 14.95
N SER A 2 12.47 -8.96 13.82
CA SER A 2 12.33 -7.70 13.09
C SER A 2 11.01 -7.73 12.33
N ASN A 3 10.05 -6.86 12.68
CA ASN A 3 8.77 -6.71 11.97
C ASN A 3 8.92 -5.83 10.72
N LYS A 4 10.16 -5.56 10.30
CA LYS A 4 10.48 -4.76 9.12
C LYS A 4 9.77 -5.31 7.90
N LYS A 5 9.18 -4.40 7.13
CA LYS A 5 8.48 -4.71 5.90
C LYS A 5 8.76 -3.64 4.85
N ILE A 6 8.73 -4.01 3.59
CA ILE A 6 8.83 -3.09 2.45
C ILE A 6 7.43 -2.92 1.89
N LEU A 7 6.99 -1.68 1.71
CA LEU A 7 5.73 -1.38 1.04
C LEU A 7 5.92 -1.53 -0.48
N VAL A 8 5.08 -2.34 -1.11
CA VAL A 8 5.01 -2.47 -2.57
C VAL A 8 3.68 -1.91 -3.04
N VAL A 9 3.72 -1.06 -4.07
CA VAL A 9 2.55 -0.46 -4.71
C VAL A 9 2.44 -0.97 -6.13
N LEU A 10 1.41 -1.78 -6.38
CA LEU A 10 1.04 -2.23 -7.71
C LEU A 10 0.19 -1.16 -8.40
N VAL A 11 0.70 -0.66 -9.51
CA VAL A 11 0.09 0.39 -10.34
C VAL A 11 -0.02 -0.06 -11.79
N SER A 12 -0.63 0.75 -12.63
CA SER A 12 -0.66 0.62 -14.07
C SER A 12 -0.58 2.00 -14.70
N ASN A 13 0.59 2.33 -15.27
CA ASN A 13 0.81 3.64 -15.89
C ASN A 13 0.09 3.80 -17.24
N GLY A 14 -0.51 2.73 -17.76
CA GLY A 14 -1.33 2.71 -18.98
C GLY A 14 -2.82 2.46 -18.73
N VAL A 15 -3.30 2.59 -17.49
CA VAL A 15 -4.72 2.37 -17.17
C VAL A 15 -5.60 3.40 -17.88
N SER A 16 -6.66 2.93 -18.56
CA SER A 16 -7.64 3.81 -19.23
C SER A 16 -8.76 4.27 -18.31
N ASP A 17 -8.99 3.56 -17.21
CA ASP A 17 -9.95 3.93 -16.17
C ASP A 17 -9.46 5.18 -15.42
N LEU A 18 -10.20 6.28 -15.56
CA LEU A 18 -9.87 7.58 -14.98
C LEU A 18 -9.92 7.60 -13.44
N THR A 19 -10.77 6.77 -12.84
CA THR A 19 -10.87 6.63 -11.39
C THR A 19 -9.62 5.94 -10.86
N GLN A 20 -9.22 4.83 -11.47
CA GLN A 20 -7.98 4.13 -11.10
C GLN A 20 -6.75 5.02 -11.34
N ALA A 21 -6.70 5.76 -12.46
CA ALA A 21 -5.62 6.73 -12.70
C ALA A 21 -5.54 7.79 -11.59
N SER A 22 -6.69 8.32 -11.16
CA SER A 22 -6.76 9.33 -10.10
C SER A 22 -6.39 8.76 -8.73
N ASN A 23 -6.91 7.59 -8.38
CA ASN A 23 -6.63 6.91 -7.11
C ASN A 23 -5.15 6.60 -6.95
N GLN A 24 -4.48 6.12 -8.01
CA GLN A 24 -3.03 5.88 -8.00
C GLN A 24 -2.25 7.18 -7.77
N ARG A 25 -2.63 8.26 -8.46
CA ARG A 25 -1.99 9.58 -8.27
C ARG A 25 -2.15 10.08 -6.84
N TYR A 26 -3.36 10.00 -6.28
CA TYR A 26 -3.61 10.43 -4.91
C TYR A 26 -2.86 9.58 -3.89
N ALA A 27 -2.84 8.26 -4.07
CA ALA A 27 -2.05 7.37 -3.24
C ALA A 27 -0.57 7.76 -3.23
N LYS A 28 0.05 7.91 -4.40
CA LYS A 28 1.46 8.31 -4.52
C LYS A 28 1.72 9.66 -3.83
N ASN A 29 0.83 10.64 -3.98
CA ASN A 29 0.94 11.93 -3.32
C ASN A 29 0.88 11.82 -1.79
N ILE A 30 -0.04 11.01 -1.26
CA ILE A 30 -0.15 10.76 0.19
C ILE A 30 1.14 10.12 0.70
N LEU A 31 1.60 9.03 0.07
CA LEU A 31 2.82 8.33 0.46
C LEU A 31 4.04 9.27 0.44
N LEU A 32 4.17 10.07 -0.62
CA LEU A 32 5.23 11.08 -0.74
C LEU A 32 5.14 12.14 0.36
N SER A 33 3.95 12.65 0.67
CA SER A 33 3.75 13.65 1.73
C SER A 33 4.16 13.15 3.11
N LYS A 34 3.95 11.85 3.35
CA LYS A 34 4.34 11.14 4.58
C LYS A 34 5.80 10.69 4.58
N LYS A 35 6.51 10.89 3.47
CA LYS A 35 7.88 10.39 3.23
C LYS A 35 7.98 8.88 3.43
N LEU A 36 6.90 8.16 3.10
CA LEU A 36 6.88 6.72 3.24
C LEU A 36 7.57 6.09 2.03
N PRO A 37 8.62 5.29 2.23
CA PRO A 37 9.31 4.60 1.14
C PRO A 37 8.42 3.48 0.59
N TYR A 38 8.51 3.26 -0.72
CA TYR A 38 7.82 2.15 -1.38
C TYR A 38 8.53 1.73 -2.66
N VAL A 39 8.30 0.47 -3.05
CA VAL A 39 8.68 -0.08 -4.36
C VAL A 39 7.46 -0.06 -5.27
N GLU A 40 7.60 0.48 -6.46
CA GLU A 40 6.54 0.50 -7.46
C GLU A 40 6.65 -0.71 -8.40
N VAL A 41 5.55 -1.45 -8.56
CA VAL A 41 5.39 -2.48 -9.58
C VAL A 41 4.38 -1.97 -10.60
N ASP A 42 4.86 -1.58 -11.77
CA ASP A 42 3.98 -1.19 -12.89
C ASP A 42 3.49 -2.42 -13.66
N GLY A 43 2.19 -2.73 -13.57
CA GLY A 43 1.56 -3.85 -14.23
C GLY A 43 1.49 -3.74 -15.77
N MET A 44 1.78 -2.57 -16.33
CA MET A 44 1.95 -2.37 -17.78
C MET A 44 3.38 -2.61 -18.26
N ASN A 45 4.36 -2.63 -17.36
CA ASN A 45 5.74 -2.95 -17.73
C ASN A 45 5.87 -4.47 -17.95
N PRO A 46 6.26 -4.94 -19.15
CA PRO A 46 6.48 -6.37 -19.40
C PRO A 46 7.52 -7.02 -18.47
N GLU A 47 8.52 -6.27 -18.01
CA GLU A 47 9.55 -6.78 -17.08
C GLU A 47 8.98 -7.11 -15.69
N HIS A 48 7.83 -6.53 -15.34
CA HIS A 48 7.14 -6.78 -14.08
C HIS A 48 6.08 -7.87 -14.20
N HIS A 49 6.03 -8.61 -15.31
CA HIS A 49 4.99 -9.61 -15.55
C HIS A 49 4.89 -10.63 -14.40
N GLU A 50 6.00 -11.25 -14.01
CA GLU A 50 6.01 -12.26 -12.95
C GLU A 50 5.56 -11.69 -11.61
N SER A 51 6.14 -10.55 -11.19
CA SER A 51 5.76 -9.88 -9.95
C SER A 51 4.29 -9.48 -9.94
N ARG A 52 3.76 -8.95 -11.06
CA ARG A 52 2.35 -8.59 -11.19
C ARG A 52 1.45 -9.81 -11.02
N GLU A 53 1.76 -10.92 -11.67
CA GLU A 53 0.96 -12.15 -11.57
C GLU A 53 0.98 -12.72 -10.14
N GLU A 54 2.13 -12.68 -9.46
CA GLU A 54 2.24 -13.07 -8.06
C GLU A 54 1.37 -12.17 -7.17
N LEU A 55 1.48 -10.84 -7.30
CA LEU A 55 0.70 -9.89 -6.50
C LEU A 55 -0.81 -10.05 -6.73
N PHE A 56 -1.24 -10.26 -7.97
CA PHE A 56 -2.64 -10.59 -8.28
C PHE A 56 -3.10 -11.92 -7.68
N SER A 57 -2.22 -12.92 -7.62
CA SER A 57 -2.53 -14.20 -6.96
C SER A 57 -2.70 -14.01 -5.45
N ILE A 58 -1.90 -13.15 -4.82
CA ILE A 58 -1.95 -12.86 -3.38
C ILE A 58 -3.23 -12.07 -3.05
N SER A 59 -3.54 -11.03 -3.81
CA SER A 59 -4.74 -10.21 -3.55
C SER A 59 -6.05 -10.88 -3.97
N GLY A 60 -5.98 -11.81 -4.92
CA GLY A 60 -7.16 -12.40 -5.57
C GLY A 60 -7.89 -11.43 -6.51
N VAL A 61 -7.35 -10.22 -6.75
CA VAL A 61 -7.99 -9.17 -7.55
C VAL A 61 -7.10 -8.77 -8.71
N ARG A 62 -7.56 -9.00 -9.94
CA ARG A 62 -6.83 -8.65 -11.18
C ARG A 62 -7.33 -7.32 -11.75
N GLY A 63 -6.42 -6.51 -12.27
CA GLY A 63 -6.76 -5.31 -13.07
C GLY A 63 -7.44 -4.17 -12.28
N ASN A 64 -7.26 -4.15 -10.96
CA ASN A 64 -7.69 -3.06 -10.09
C ASN A 64 -6.46 -2.39 -9.48
N TYR A 65 -6.33 -1.08 -9.61
CA TYR A 65 -5.18 -0.29 -9.19
C TYR A 65 -5.63 0.98 -8.46
N PRO A 66 -4.88 1.46 -7.45
CA PRO A 66 -3.68 0.84 -6.88
C PRO A 66 -4.02 -0.37 -6.00
N GLN A 67 -3.09 -1.30 -5.90
CA GLN A 67 -3.06 -2.33 -4.86
C GLN A 67 -1.77 -2.20 -4.05
N PHE A 68 -1.85 -2.50 -2.76
CA PHE A 68 -0.74 -2.35 -1.85
C PHE A 68 -0.43 -3.65 -1.13
N PHE A 69 0.86 -3.89 -0.93
CA PHE A 69 1.38 -5.12 -0.32
C PHE A 69 2.53 -4.80 0.62
N PHE A 70 2.77 -5.70 1.55
CA PHE A 70 3.98 -5.72 2.36
C PHE A 70 4.80 -6.96 2.05
N VAL A 71 6.06 -6.76 1.72
CA VAL A 71 7.07 -7.82 1.71
C VAL A 71 7.75 -7.80 3.07
N HIS A 72 7.73 -8.92 3.77
CA HIS A 72 8.28 -9.06 5.13
C HIS A 72 9.72 -9.56 5.07
N ALA A 73 10.51 -9.29 6.11
CA ALA A 73 11.92 -9.71 6.16
C ALA A 73 12.13 -11.25 6.07
N ASN A 74 11.09 -12.04 6.34
CA ASN A 74 11.10 -13.50 6.17
C ASN A 74 10.78 -13.96 4.73
N GLY A 75 10.60 -13.02 3.79
CA GLY A 75 10.26 -13.28 2.39
C GLY A 75 8.76 -13.46 2.12
N ALA A 76 7.90 -13.45 3.14
CA ALA A 76 6.45 -13.53 2.92
C ALA A 76 5.91 -12.22 2.35
N THR A 77 4.90 -12.31 1.48
CA THR A 77 4.17 -11.14 0.96
C THR A 77 2.73 -11.18 1.43
N SER A 78 2.23 -10.08 2.00
CA SER A 78 0.84 -9.95 2.46
C SER A 78 0.14 -8.81 1.74
N PHE A 79 -1.11 -9.04 1.32
CA PHE A 79 -1.96 -8.00 0.77
C PHE A 79 -2.40 -7.02 1.87
N PHE A 80 -2.16 -5.73 1.67
CA PHE A 80 -2.62 -4.66 2.55
C PHE A 80 -4.03 -4.21 2.16
N GLY A 81 -4.25 -3.95 0.87
CA GLY A 81 -5.54 -3.46 0.39
C GLY A 81 -5.42 -2.65 -0.89
N ASN A 82 -6.45 -1.88 -1.17
CA ASN A 82 -6.57 -1.00 -2.32
C ASN A 82 -6.62 0.47 -1.86
N TRP A 83 -7.05 1.37 -2.75
CA TRP A 83 -7.17 2.80 -2.46
C TRP A 83 -8.02 3.10 -1.22
N GLU A 84 -9.19 2.47 -1.09
CA GLU A 84 -10.13 2.73 -0.02
C GLU A 84 -9.50 2.46 1.35
N LYS A 85 -8.70 1.40 1.47
CA LYS A 85 -8.02 1.07 2.73
C LYS A 85 -6.94 2.10 3.10
N LEU A 86 -6.20 2.61 2.11
CA LEU A 86 -5.23 3.68 2.34
C LEU A 86 -5.93 4.97 2.80
N GLN A 87 -7.06 5.30 2.19
CA GLN A 87 -7.86 6.45 2.56
C GLN A 87 -8.39 6.32 4.00
N GLU A 88 -8.93 5.16 4.36
CA GLU A 88 -9.42 4.86 5.71
C GLU A 88 -8.34 5.13 6.78
N ILE A 89 -7.12 4.61 6.59
CA ILE A 89 -6.00 4.83 7.53
C ILE A 89 -5.59 6.30 7.56
N ASN A 90 -5.58 6.97 6.41
CA ASN A 90 -5.20 8.37 6.33
C ASN A 90 -6.19 9.28 7.07
N GLU A 91 -7.49 9.01 6.95
CA GLU A 91 -8.55 9.72 7.66
C GLU A 91 -8.57 9.39 9.15
N ALA A 92 -8.44 8.12 9.51
CA ALA A 92 -8.37 7.65 10.89
C ALA A 92 -7.21 8.30 11.67
N SER A 93 -6.09 8.55 10.99
CA SER A 93 -4.93 9.22 11.59
C SER A 93 -5.14 10.71 11.91
N CYS A 94 -6.26 11.29 11.48
CA CYS A 94 -6.66 12.66 11.83
C CYS A 94 -7.62 12.72 13.03
N LEU A 95 -8.01 11.57 13.60
CA LEU A 95 -8.91 11.52 14.75
C LEU A 95 -8.23 12.09 16.02
N PRO A 96 -9.02 12.69 16.94
CA PRO A 96 -8.51 13.12 18.25
C PRO A 96 -7.88 11.96 19.03
N LYS A 97 -6.82 12.27 19.79
CA LYS A 97 -6.07 11.27 20.56
C LYS A 97 -6.96 10.50 21.53
N GLU A 98 -7.93 11.18 22.13
CA GLU A 98 -8.86 10.59 23.08
C GLU A 98 -9.71 9.49 22.43
N ILE A 99 -10.07 9.64 21.14
CA ILE A 99 -10.80 8.62 20.39
C ILE A 99 -9.88 7.43 20.08
N LEU A 100 -8.63 7.69 19.68
CA LEU A 100 -7.66 6.65 19.37
C LEU A 100 -7.28 5.84 20.62
N GLU A 101 -7.16 6.48 21.78
CA GLU A 101 -6.88 5.81 23.06
C GLU A 101 -8.04 4.91 23.51
N GLN A 102 -9.29 5.30 23.20
CA GLN A 102 -10.47 4.50 23.50
C GLN A 102 -10.71 3.35 22.50
N ASN A 103 -10.11 3.42 21.31
CA ASN A 103 -10.30 2.46 20.22
C ASN A 103 -8.93 2.03 19.64
N PRO A 104 -8.14 1.25 20.39
CA PRO A 104 -6.77 0.88 19.99
C PRO A 104 -6.70 -0.01 18.74
N GLU A 105 -7.84 -0.53 18.27
CA GLU A 105 -7.97 -1.28 17.02
C GLU A 105 -7.91 -0.38 15.77
N ILE A 106 -8.12 0.93 15.92
CA ILE A 106 -8.07 1.88 14.80
C ILE A 106 -6.63 1.98 14.31
N GLN A 107 -6.42 1.59 13.05
CA GLN A 107 -5.12 1.66 12.40
C GLN A 107 -4.83 3.09 11.95
N THR A 108 -3.67 3.59 12.39
CA THR A 108 -3.12 4.90 12.05
C THR A 108 -1.81 4.76 11.28
N TRP A 109 -1.28 5.85 10.75
CA TRP A 109 0.01 5.85 10.06
C TRP A 109 1.12 5.21 10.90
N ASP A 110 1.24 5.61 12.16
CA ASP A 110 2.32 5.15 13.04
C ASP A 110 2.20 3.66 13.36
N THR A 111 0.99 3.20 13.67
CA THR A 111 0.75 1.79 14.03
C THR A 111 0.82 0.87 12.81
N PHE A 112 0.40 1.36 11.65
CA PHE A 112 0.30 0.54 10.46
C PHE A 112 1.59 0.51 9.62
N PHE A 113 2.29 1.64 9.50
CA PHE A 113 3.47 1.79 8.66
C PHE A 113 4.78 2.00 9.44
N GLY A 114 4.76 2.00 10.79
CA GLY A 114 5.93 2.27 11.61
C GLY A 114 7.12 1.33 11.39
N ASP A 115 6.89 0.11 10.90
CA ASP A 115 7.93 -0.87 10.57
C ASP A 115 8.33 -0.87 9.07
N VAL A 116 7.85 0.08 8.28
CA VAL A 116 8.18 0.16 6.85
C VAL A 116 9.59 0.71 6.66
N VAL A 117 10.39 0.00 5.86
CA VAL A 117 11.77 0.34 5.53
C VAL A 117 12.01 0.30 4.03
N ASP A 118 13.03 1.03 3.56
CA ASP A 118 13.44 1.05 2.14
C ASP A 118 14.04 -0.29 1.67
N SER A 119 14.73 -1.00 2.57
CA SER A 119 15.39 -2.28 2.34
C SER A 119 15.62 -3.03 3.67
N PHE A 120 15.86 -4.35 3.61
CA PHE A 120 15.99 -5.22 4.80
C PHE A 120 17.32 -5.06 5.54
#